data_AF-A0A7Y5J469-F1
#
_entry.id   AF-A0A7Y5J469-F1
#
_cell.length_a   1.000
_cell.length_b   1.000
_cell.length_c   1.000
_cell.angle_alpha   90.00
_cell.angle_beta   90.00
_cell.angle_gamma   90.00
#
_symmetry.space_group_name_H-M   'P 1'
#
loop_
_entity.id
_entity.type
_entity.pdbx_description
1 polymer ?
#
loop_
_entity_poly.entity_id
_entity_poly.type
_entity_poly.pdbx_seq_one_letter_code
_entity_poly.pdbx_strand_id
1 'polypeptide(L)'
;MQPPESSHADEIRQAMQKMLDDNAKAAAEVVTVAQKTRDEAAAALESARQDLLETTQNEATLYAAFFRGHWDRIEKDLHERINRDLAAKLLHTGQPLNEIADLLRMPEAEVLEMAMRFGHIEPRTKKFLFLEPKVKWHKMNTSYARVTYEDQGRGGYVVFQMDSTICRFWYEFGSGSTLVFIDVPAEAQWESHTKIPLADRDEVLNFIGRRAIADKAPGYRYRIEATSVVIYNS
;
A
#
# COMPACT_ATOMS: atom_id res chain seq x y z
N MET A 1 -110.06 36.61 -30.15
CA MET A 1 -109.64 35.81 -28.98
C MET A 1 -108.17 35.47 -29.18
N GLN A 2 -107.27 36.22 -28.55
CA GLN A 2 -105.83 35.90 -28.54
C GLN A 2 -105.57 34.74 -27.55
N PRO A 3 -104.68 33.78 -27.88
CA PRO A 3 -104.34 32.69 -26.99
C PRO A 3 -103.44 33.16 -25.82
N PRO A 4 -103.38 32.43 -24.70
CA PRO A 4 -102.72 32.89 -23.48
C PRO A 4 -101.19 32.74 -23.56
N GLU A 5 -100.50 33.83 -23.86
CA GLU A 5 -99.02 33.89 -23.95
C GLU A 5 -98.29 33.68 -22.60
N SER A 6 -99.00 33.61 -21.46
CA SER A 6 -98.37 33.58 -20.13
C SER A 6 -97.84 32.22 -19.67
N SER A 7 -98.39 31.10 -20.16
CA SER A 7 -98.01 29.74 -19.68
C SER A 7 -96.62 29.32 -20.17
N HIS A 8 -96.25 29.73 -21.39
CA HIS A 8 -95.01 29.28 -22.02
C HIS A 8 -93.78 30.06 -21.52
N ALA A 9 -93.96 31.34 -21.16
CA ALA A 9 -92.89 32.17 -20.62
C ALA A 9 -92.44 31.71 -19.21
N ASP A 10 -93.37 31.21 -18.40
CA ASP A 10 -93.06 30.71 -17.05
C ASP A 10 -92.40 29.32 -17.09
N GLU A 11 -92.79 28.46 -18.03
CA GLU A 11 -92.10 27.19 -18.30
C GLU A 11 -90.64 27.41 -18.72
N ILE A 12 -90.39 28.39 -19.60
CA ILE A 12 -89.02 28.74 -20.03
C ILE A 12 -88.20 29.27 -18.85
N ARG A 13 -88.78 30.10 -17.97
CA ARG A 13 -88.07 30.59 -16.77
C ARG A 13 -87.76 29.47 -15.77
N GLN A 14 -88.70 28.56 -15.52
CA GLN A 14 -88.44 27.41 -14.65
C GLN A 14 -87.38 26.48 -15.23
N ALA A 15 -87.42 26.21 -16.53
CA ALA A 15 -86.39 25.42 -17.20
C ALA A 15 -85.01 26.09 -17.13
N MET A 16 -84.96 27.42 -17.32
CA MET A 16 -83.71 28.20 -17.23
C MET A 16 -83.16 28.23 -15.79
N GLN A 17 -84.03 28.39 -14.78
CA GLN A 17 -83.63 28.35 -13.37
C GLN A 17 -83.09 26.97 -12.98
N LYS A 18 -83.79 25.90 -13.37
CA LYS A 18 -83.33 24.53 -13.14
C LYS A 18 -81.97 24.28 -13.81
N MET A 19 -81.76 24.76 -15.03
CA MET A 19 -80.47 24.65 -15.71
C MET A 19 -79.35 25.41 -14.97
N LEU A 20 -79.65 26.59 -14.41
CA LEU A 20 -78.68 27.34 -13.61
C LEU A 20 -78.34 26.61 -12.30
N ASP A 21 -79.33 26.04 -11.63
CA ASP A 21 -79.14 25.29 -10.39
C ASP A 21 -78.36 23.99 -10.63
N ASP A 22 -78.69 23.26 -11.71
CA ASP A 22 -77.97 22.05 -12.13
C ASP A 22 -76.51 22.38 -12.52
N ASN A 23 -76.28 23.51 -13.19
CA ASN A 23 -74.94 23.96 -13.55
C ASN A 23 -74.14 24.44 -12.32
N ALA A 24 -74.78 25.13 -11.37
CA ALA A 24 -74.16 25.52 -10.11
C ALA A 24 -73.76 24.31 -9.27
N LYS A 25 -74.60 23.27 -9.24
CA LYS A 25 -74.31 22.00 -8.57
C LYS A 25 -73.16 21.27 -9.24
N ALA A 26 -73.17 21.16 -10.58
CA ALA A 26 -72.07 20.55 -11.34
C ALA A 26 -70.75 21.32 -11.12
N ALA A 27 -70.78 22.65 -11.09
CA ALA A 27 -69.61 23.48 -10.82
C ALA A 27 -69.07 23.26 -9.39
N ALA A 28 -69.95 23.14 -8.39
CA ALA A 28 -69.54 22.84 -7.02
C ALA A 28 -68.88 21.46 -6.89
N GLU A 29 -69.44 20.43 -7.54
CA GLU A 29 -68.87 19.09 -7.58
C GLU A 29 -67.48 19.08 -8.23
N VAL A 30 -67.30 19.81 -9.35
CA VAL A 30 -65.99 19.96 -10.01
C VAL A 30 -64.97 20.65 -9.10
N VAL A 31 -65.37 21.70 -8.38
CA VAL A 31 -64.48 22.39 -7.43
C VAL A 31 -64.08 21.48 -6.27
N THR A 32 -65.02 20.70 -5.72
CA THR A 32 -64.71 19.74 -4.64
C THR A 32 -63.75 18.65 -5.10
N VAL A 33 -63.96 18.09 -6.29
CA VAL A 33 -63.05 17.09 -6.87
C VAL A 33 -61.67 17.71 -7.11
N ALA A 34 -61.60 18.91 -7.69
CA ALA A 34 -60.35 19.61 -7.94
C ALA A 34 -59.58 19.95 -6.65
N GLN A 35 -60.28 20.35 -5.59
CA GLN A 35 -59.68 20.58 -4.27
C GLN A 35 -59.11 19.28 -3.69
N LYS A 36 -59.88 18.19 -3.72
CA LYS A 36 -59.42 16.88 -3.26
C LYS A 36 -58.17 16.41 -4.02
N THR A 37 -58.16 16.51 -5.34
CA THR A 37 -57.00 16.13 -6.16
C THR A 37 -55.78 17.02 -5.88
N ARG A 38 -55.99 18.32 -5.64
CA ARG A 38 -54.91 19.23 -5.25
C ARG A 38 -54.31 18.86 -3.89
N ASP A 39 -55.15 18.51 -2.92
CA ASP A 39 -54.70 18.12 -1.58
C ASP A 39 -53.94 16.79 -1.62
N GLU A 40 -54.42 15.81 -2.39
CA GLU A 40 -53.72 14.54 -2.65
C GLU A 40 -52.37 14.77 -3.34
N ALA A 41 -52.32 15.66 -4.34
CA ALA A 41 -51.07 16.01 -5.02
C ALA A 41 -50.08 16.75 -4.10
N ALA A 42 -50.57 17.62 -3.21
CA ALA A 42 -49.74 18.30 -2.23
C ALA A 42 -49.15 17.33 -1.20
N ALA A 43 -49.95 16.36 -0.73
CA ALA A 43 -49.48 15.29 0.15
C ALA A 43 -48.42 14.40 -0.53
N ALA A 44 -48.66 14.01 -1.79
CA ALA A 44 -47.70 13.22 -2.56
C ALA A 44 -46.38 13.96 -2.80
N LEU A 45 -46.44 15.28 -3.09
CA LEU A 45 -45.26 16.12 -3.24
C LEU A 45 -44.44 16.18 -1.95
N GLU A 46 -45.11 16.31 -0.79
CA GLU A 46 -44.43 16.38 0.49
C GLU A 46 -43.77 15.05 0.87
N SER A 47 -44.45 13.93 0.62
CA SER A 47 -43.85 12.59 0.76
C SER A 47 -42.59 12.44 -0.10
N ALA A 48 -42.68 12.82 -1.38
CA ALA A 48 -41.53 12.72 -2.30
C ALA A 48 -40.34 13.62 -1.87
N ARG A 49 -40.61 14.77 -1.24
CA ARG A 49 -39.57 15.63 -0.67
C ARG A 49 -38.90 14.98 0.54
N GLN A 50 -39.67 14.35 1.41
CA GLN A 50 -39.14 13.63 2.57
C GLN A 50 -38.27 12.46 2.12
N ASP A 51 -38.72 11.67 1.15
CA ASP A 51 -37.94 10.56 0.58
C ASP A 51 -36.60 11.04 -0.02
N LEU A 52 -36.62 12.18 -0.74
CA LEU A 52 -35.41 12.79 -1.31
C LEU A 52 -34.44 13.27 -0.22
N LEU A 53 -34.96 13.91 0.83
CA LEU A 53 -34.17 14.36 1.98
C LEU A 53 -33.52 13.17 2.70
N GLU A 54 -34.28 12.10 2.93
CA GLU A 54 -33.76 10.90 3.59
C GLU A 54 -32.71 10.21 2.72
N THR A 55 -32.96 10.08 1.41
CA THR A 55 -32.00 9.49 0.47
C THR A 55 -30.69 10.29 0.42
N THR A 56 -30.77 11.62 0.30
CA THR A 56 -29.58 12.48 0.24
C THR A 56 -28.78 12.50 1.55
N GLN A 57 -29.46 12.48 2.70
CA GLN A 57 -28.78 12.37 4.02
C GLN A 57 -28.11 11.01 4.21
N ASN A 58 -28.78 9.94 3.80
CA ASN A 58 -28.22 8.59 3.84
C ASN A 58 -27.00 8.47 2.91
N GLU A 59 -27.09 8.99 1.68
CA GLU A 59 -25.96 9.05 0.75
C GLU A 59 -24.78 9.83 1.36
N ALA A 60 -24.99 11.08 1.79
CA ALA A 60 -23.91 11.89 2.36
C ALA A 60 -23.23 11.20 3.56
N THR A 61 -24.00 10.51 4.39
CA THR A 61 -23.51 9.77 5.55
C THR A 61 -22.70 8.54 5.13
N LEU A 62 -23.20 7.75 4.17
CA LEU A 62 -22.52 6.59 3.61
C LEU A 62 -21.21 6.99 2.94
N TYR A 63 -21.22 8.06 2.13
CA TYR A 63 -20.03 8.63 1.51
C TYR A 63 -19.03 9.09 2.59
N ALA A 64 -19.46 9.87 3.58
CA ALA A 64 -18.56 10.40 4.60
C ALA A 64 -17.96 9.30 5.51
N ALA A 65 -18.69 8.22 5.78
CA ALA A 65 -18.21 7.08 6.58
C ALA A 65 -17.25 6.19 5.77
N PHE A 66 -17.60 5.89 4.52
CA PHE A 66 -16.75 5.10 3.62
C PHE A 66 -15.42 5.79 3.39
N PHE A 67 -15.44 7.07 3.01
CA PHE A 67 -14.22 7.79 2.68
C PHE A 67 -13.35 8.07 3.91
N ARG A 68 -13.91 8.44 5.09
CA ARG A 68 -13.08 8.64 6.30
C ARG A 68 -12.33 7.38 6.70
N GLY A 69 -13.04 6.27 6.93
CA GLY A 69 -12.39 5.04 7.38
C GLY A 69 -11.43 4.45 6.35
N HIS A 70 -11.70 4.65 5.06
CA HIS A 70 -10.82 4.19 3.99
C HIS A 70 -9.58 5.08 3.84
N TRP A 71 -9.72 6.41 3.91
CA TRP A 71 -8.60 7.34 3.86
C TRP A 71 -7.70 7.22 5.09
N ASP A 72 -8.26 7.14 6.30
CA ASP A 72 -7.47 6.96 7.52
C ASP A 72 -6.62 5.68 7.44
N ARG A 73 -7.18 4.61 6.85
CA ARG A 73 -6.45 3.35 6.63
C ARG A 73 -5.37 3.50 5.58
N ILE A 74 -5.66 4.09 4.42
CA ILE A 74 -4.66 4.32 3.36
C ILE A 74 -3.52 5.18 3.89
N GLU A 75 -3.85 6.28 4.59
CA GLU A 75 -2.88 7.21 5.13
C GLU A 75 -2.00 6.51 6.17
N LYS A 76 -2.59 5.74 7.08
CA LYS A 76 -1.83 4.94 8.05
C LYS A 76 -0.93 3.92 7.37
N ASP A 77 -1.46 3.13 6.43
CA ASP A 77 -0.71 2.10 5.71
C ASP A 77 0.42 2.71 4.86
N LEU A 78 0.23 3.92 4.34
CA LEU A 78 1.23 4.66 3.58
C LEU A 78 2.33 5.20 4.50
N HIS A 79 1.97 5.83 5.62
CA HIS A 79 2.91 6.31 6.62
C HIS A 79 3.77 5.16 7.17
N GLU A 80 3.16 4.02 7.52
CA GLU A 80 3.88 2.84 8.00
C GLU A 80 4.84 2.28 6.94
N ARG A 81 4.47 2.30 5.66
CA ARG A 81 5.36 1.85 4.57
C ARG A 81 6.52 2.82 4.35
N ILE A 82 6.24 4.11 4.25
CA ILE A 82 7.27 5.14 4.03
C ILE A 82 8.27 5.16 5.18
N ASN A 83 7.77 5.14 6.43
CA ASN A 83 8.63 5.19 7.61
C ASN A 83 9.49 3.93 7.70
N ARG A 84 8.97 2.75 7.35
CA ARG A 84 9.79 1.53 7.29
C ARG A 84 10.89 1.63 6.23
N ASP A 85 10.57 2.05 5.01
CA ASP A 85 11.58 2.21 3.95
C ASP A 85 12.66 3.24 4.34
N LEU A 86 12.27 4.33 4.99
CA LEU A 86 13.19 5.35 5.45
C LEU A 86 14.04 4.86 6.63
N ALA A 87 13.46 4.12 7.57
CA ALA A 87 14.17 3.50 8.69
C ALA A 87 15.25 2.54 8.18
N ALA A 88 14.92 1.68 7.20
CA ALA A 88 15.88 0.78 6.57
C ALA A 88 17.06 1.56 5.96
N LYS A 89 16.78 2.61 5.19
CA LYS A 89 17.84 3.47 4.60
C LYS A 89 18.72 4.11 5.68
N LEU A 90 18.13 4.65 6.74
CA LEU A 90 18.88 5.28 7.82
C LEU A 90 19.74 4.28 8.59
N LEU A 91 19.23 3.07 8.83
CA LEU A 91 19.99 1.96 9.41
C LEU A 91 21.20 1.59 8.52
N HIS A 92 21.03 1.55 7.19
CA HIS A 92 22.13 1.35 6.26
C HIS A 92 23.20 2.45 6.30
N THR A 93 22.83 3.67 6.66
CA THR A 93 23.80 4.77 6.84
C THR A 93 24.50 4.77 8.21
N GLY A 94 24.12 3.87 9.12
CA GLY A 94 24.71 3.75 10.46
C GLY A 94 24.18 4.76 11.49
N GLN A 95 22.99 5.33 11.24
CA GLN A 95 22.31 6.17 12.22
C GLN A 95 21.91 5.35 13.46
N PRO A 96 21.97 5.92 14.69
CA PRO A 96 21.63 5.20 15.89
C PRO A 96 20.10 5.01 16.02
N LEU A 97 19.68 3.89 16.62
CA LEU A 97 18.28 3.44 16.67
C LEU A 97 17.32 4.47 17.27
N ASN A 98 17.74 5.11 18.36
CA ASN A 98 16.94 6.10 19.08
C ASN A 98 16.69 7.34 18.21
N GLU A 99 17.70 7.82 17.48
CA GLU A 99 17.54 8.96 16.58
C GLU A 99 16.61 8.62 15.40
N ILE A 100 16.68 7.40 14.88
CA ILE A 100 15.76 6.92 13.82
C ILE A 100 14.32 6.83 14.36
N ALA A 101 14.15 6.25 15.55
CA ALA A 101 12.85 6.11 16.21
C ALA A 101 12.21 7.48 16.45
N ASP A 102 12.97 8.45 16.95
CA ASP A 102 12.51 9.82 17.19
C ASP A 102 12.18 10.55 15.88
N LEU A 103 13.05 10.45 14.87
CA LEU A 103 12.89 11.12 13.58
C LEU A 103 11.64 10.63 12.83
N LEU A 104 11.40 9.33 12.85
CA LEU A 104 10.31 8.69 12.12
C LEU A 104 9.05 8.51 12.97
N ARG A 105 9.10 8.92 14.25
CA ARG A 105 8.04 8.70 15.25
C ARG A 105 7.60 7.24 15.31
N MET A 106 8.56 6.33 15.17
CA MET A 106 8.34 4.88 15.22
C MET A 106 8.70 4.36 16.61
N PRO A 107 8.03 3.31 17.12
CA PRO A 107 8.47 2.64 18.33
C PRO A 107 9.90 2.10 18.16
N GLU A 108 10.78 2.37 19.13
CA GLU A 108 12.18 1.90 19.08
C GLU A 108 12.28 0.37 18.92
N ALA A 109 11.33 -0.38 19.50
CA ALA A 109 11.23 -1.82 19.34
C ALA A 109 11.03 -2.27 17.87
N GLU A 110 10.27 -1.51 17.08
CA GLU A 110 10.04 -1.80 15.67
C GLU A 110 11.31 -1.53 14.85
N VAL A 111 11.98 -0.40 15.11
CA VAL A 111 13.27 -0.08 14.48
C VAL A 111 14.33 -1.13 14.85
N LEU A 112 14.32 -1.63 16.09
CA LEU A 112 15.19 -2.71 16.54
C LEU A 112 14.90 -4.02 15.80
N GLU A 113 13.64 -4.41 15.64
CA GLU A 113 13.26 -5.60 14.87
C GLU A 113 13.72 -5.49 13.42
N MET A 114 13.55 -4.31 12.81
CA MET A 114 14.04 -4.02 11.46
C MET A 114 15.56 -4.14 11.39
N ALA A 115 16.28 -3.54 12.35
CA ALA A 115 17.72 -3.63 12.42
C ALA A 115 18.21 -5.08 12.59
N MET A 116 17.50 -5.92 13.33
CA MET A 116 17.79 -7.36 13.44
C MET A 116 17.52 -8.10 12.12
N ARG A 117 16.35 -7.88 11.50
CA ARG A 117 15.94 -8.50 10.24
C ARG A 117 16.90 -8.19 9.10
N PHE A 118 17.33 -6.93 9.02
CA PHE A 118 18.31 -6.47 8.03
C PHE A 118 19.75 -6.74 8.46
N GLY A 119 20.01 -7.38 9.61
CA GLY A 119 21.37 -7.73 10.04
C GLY A 119 22.25 -6.53 10.41
N HIS A 120 21.67 -5.35 10.68
CA HIS A 120 22.38 -4.23 11.30
C HIS A 120 22.77 -4.54 12.75
N ILE A 121 22.02 -5.41 13.42
CA ILE A 121 22.25 -5.84 14.79
C ILE A 121 22.12 -7.35 14.84
N GLU A 122 23.17 -8.06 15.25
CA GLU A 122 23.07 -9.49 15.55
C GLU A 122 22.50 -9.68 16.97
N PRO A 123 21.50 -10.56 17.15
CA PRO A 123 21.02 -10.90 18.48
C PRO A 123 22.13 -11.64 19.23
N ARG A 124 22.65 -11.02 20.29
CA ARG A 124 23.64 -11.63 21.18
C ARG A 124 23.11 -12.93 21.79
N THR A 125 23.71 -14.06 21.44
CA THR A 125 23.67 -15.26 22.29
C THR A 125 24.39 -14.96 23.61
N LYS A 126 23.59 -14.69 24.65
CA LYS A 126 23.90 -14.67 26.10
C LYS A 126 25.36 -14.93 26.51
N LYS A 127 26.23 -13.92 26.42
CA LYS A 127 27.31 -13.59 27.37
C LYS A 127 28.17 -12.47 26.77
N PHE A 128 28.42 -11.45 27.60
CA PHE A 128 29.33 -10.32 27.39
C PHE A 128 28.82 -9.05 26.66
N LEU A 129 28.84 -7.99 27.48
CA LEU A 129 29.08 -6.57 27.21
C LEU A 129 30.08 -6.31 26.06
N PHE A 130 30.03 -5.07 25.52
CA PHE A 130 30.84 -4.48 24.41
C PHE A 130 30.27 -4.65 22.98
N LEU A 131 29.52 -3.63 22.54
CA LEU A 131 29.36 -3.27 21.11
C LEU A 131 30.79 -3.13 20.54
N GLU A 132 31.22 -3.66 19.38
CA GLU A 132 30.62 -3.84 18.05
C GLU A 132 31.30 -5.03 17.33
N PRO A 133 30.84 -5.40 16.12
CA PRO A 133 31.70 -5.27 14.96
C PRO A 133 31.14 -4.16 14.07
N LYS A 134 32.02 -3.30 13.53
CA LYS A 134 31.67 -2.33 12.47
C LYS A 134 31.23 -3.09 11.23
N VAL A 135 29.98 -3.53 11.20
CA VAL A 135 29.36 -4.12 10.02
C VAL A 135 29.24 -3.00 8.99
N LYS A 136 30.11 -3.02 7.98
CA LYS A 136 30.09 -2.03 6.92
C LYS A 136 29.13 -2.51 5.82
N TRP A 137 28.02 -1.79 5.70
CA TRP A 137 27.14 -1.89 4.55
C TRP A 137 27.71 -1.04 3.41
N HIS A 138 27.64 -1.56 2.20
CA HIS A 138 28.11 -0.89 1.00
C HIS A 138 26.97 -0.81 0.00
N LYS A 139 26.88 0.34 -0.67
CA LYS A 139 25.89 0.54 -1.74
C LYS A 139 26.19 -0.41 -2.90
N MET A 140 25.17 -1.14 -3.34
CA MET A 140 25.15 -2.01 -4.52
C MET A 140 24.00 -1.55 -5.41
N ASN A 141 24.32 -0.74 -6.43
CA ASN A 141 23.35 -0.04 -7.29
C ASN A 141 22.23 0.67 -6.50
N THR A 142 21.01 0.14 -6.50
CA THR A 142 19.84 0.71 -5.80
C THR A 142 19.68 0.24 -4.36
N SER A 143 20.43 -0.78 -3.94
CA SER A 143 20.31 -1.44 -2.64
C SER A 143 21.59 -1.30 -1.81
N TYR A 144 21.56 -1.77 -0.57
CA TYR A 144 22.74 -1.90 0.28
C TYR A 144 22.99 -3.36 0.57
N ALA A 145 24.26 -3.77 0.48
CA ALA A 145 24.68 -5.13 0.75
C ALA A 145 25.90 -5.15 1.68
N ARG A 146 26.13 -6.29 2.32
CA ARG A 146 27.33 -6.56 3.11
C ARG A 146 27.91 -7.93 2.76
N VAL A 147 29.20 -8.06 3.00
CA VAL A 147 29.91 -9.34 2.95
C VAL A 147 30.59 -9.55 4.30
N THR A 148 30.34 -10.70 4.92
CA THR A 148 31.04 -11.17 6.10
C THR A 148 31.70 -12.53 5.82
N TYR A 149 32.59 -12.97 6.70
CA TYR A 149 33.39 -14.17 6.50
C TYR A 149 33.35 -15.03 7.75
N GLU A 150 33.07 -16.32 7.56
CA GLU A 150 33.21 -17.35 8.59
C GLU A 150 34.44 -18.19 8.26
N ASP A 151 35.42 -18.23 9.15
CA ASP A 151 36.68 -18.94 8.95
C ASP A 151 36.64 -20.33 9.60
N GLN A 152 37.00 -21.35 8.85
CA GLN A 152 37.10 -22.76 9.27
C GLN A 152 38.48 -23.35 8.94
N GLY A 153 39.52 -22.51 8.87
CA GLY A 153 40.90 -22.90 8.64
C GLY A 153 41.31 -22.78 7.18
N ARG A 154 41.30 -23.89 6.43
CA ARG A 154 41.67 -23.87 5.00
C ARG A 154 40.55 -23.42 4.06
N GLY A 155 39.36 -23.23 4.61
CA GLY A 155 38.20 -22.73 3.91
C GLY A 155 37.19 -22.18 4.90
N GLY A 156 36.01 -21.84 4.40
CA GLY A 156 34.95 -21.29 5.21
C GLY A 156 33.81 -20.77 4.35
N TYR A 157 33.07 -19.79 4.86
CA TYR A 157 31.95 -19.21 4.13
C TYR A 157 32.13 -17.71 3.92
N VAL A 158 31.89 -17.27 2.70
CA VAL A 158 31.56 -15.89 2.38
C VAL A 158 30.06 -15.75 2.53
N VAL A 159 29.63 -14.87 3.43
CA VAL A 159 28.21 -14.61 3.69
C VAL A 159 27.87 -13.26 3.06
N PHE A 160 27.11 -13.32 1.98
CA PHE A 160 26.53 -12.14 1.33
C PHE A 160 25.15 -11.88 1.93
N GLN A 161 24.88 -10.63 2.27
CA GLN A 161 23.55 -10.19 2.68
C GLN A 161 23.14 -8.93 1.96
N MET A 162 21.91 -8.93 1.45
CA MET A 162 21.22 -7.79 0.86
C MET A 162 19.79 -7.80 1.37
N ASP A 163 19.39 -6.73 2.07
CA ASP A 163 18.10 -6.66 2.77
C ASP A 163 17.86 -7.89 3.68
N SER A 164 16.79 -8.65 3.44
CA SER A 164 16.49 -9.91 4.13
C SER A 164 17.07 -11.16 3.46
N THR A 165 17.71 -11.02 2.29
CA THR A 165 18.29 -12.15 1.55
C THR A 165 19.69 -12.41 2.04
N ILE A 166 19.94 -13.64 2.50
CA ILE A 166 21.24 -14.10 2.99
C ILE A 166 21.69 -15.28 2.12
N CYS A 167 22.86 -15.17 1.52
CA CYS A 167 23.49 -16.21 0.72
C CYS A 167 24.83 -16.59 1.34
N ARG A 168 25.12 -17.88 1.38
CA ARG A 168 26.37 -18.42 1.92
C ARG A 168 27.09 -19.17 0.80
N PHE A 169 28.32 -18.77 0.52
CA PHE A 169 29.16 -19.37 -0.50
C PHE A 169 30.39 -19.97 0.16
N TRP A 170 30.67 -21.23 -0.11
CA TRP A 170 31.88 -21.87 0.39
C TRP A 170 33.10 -21.21 -0.27
N TYR A 171 34.17 -21.02 0.48
CA TYR A 171 35.46 -20.66 -0.08
C TYR A 171 36.55 -21.58 0.44
N GLU A 172 37.60 -21.76 -0.35
CA GLU A 172 38.77 -22.51 0.05
C GLU A 172 40.04 -21.87 -0.53
N PHE A 173 41.15 -21.99 0.21
CA PHE A 173 42.44 -21.51 -0.26
C PHE A 173 42.95 -22.35 -1.43
N GLY A 174 43.30 -21.65 -2.51
CA GLY A 174 43.91 -22.24 -3.70
C GLY A 174 45.39 -22.56 -3.51
N SER A 175 46.01 -22.99 -4.61
CA SER A 175 47.46 -23.17 -4.72
C SER A 175 48.01 -22.44 -5.95
N GLY A 176 49.34 -22.25 -6.02
CA GLY A 176 49.98 -21.53 -7.12
C GLY A 176 49.68 -20.03 -7.08
N SER A 177 49.14 -19.48 -8.18
CA SER A 177 48.78 -18.05 -8.28
C SER A 177 47.39 -17.73 -7.71
N THR A 178 46.57 -18.74 -7.41
CA THR A 178 45.23 -18.57 -6.84
C THR A 178 45.30 -18.52 -5.32
N LEU A 179 44.79 -17.43 -4.75
CA LEU A 179 44.68 -17.27 -3.31
C LEU A 179 43.46 -18.03 -2.78
N VAL A 180 42.27 -17.73 -3.31
CA VAL A 180 40.99 -18.31 -2.86
C VAL A 180 40.09 -18.53 -4.06
N PHE A 181 39.32 -19.61 -4.04
CA PHE A 181 38.14 -19.79 -4.88
C PHE A 181 36.90 -19.77 -3.99
N ILE A 182 35.88 -19.04 -4.43
CA ILE A 182 34.57 -18.96 -3.79
C ILE A 182 33.59 -19.71 -4.69
N ASP A 183 33.03 -20.81 -4.22
CA ASP A 183 32.07 -21.62 -4.96
C ASP A 183 30.72 -20.92 -5.03
N VAL A 184 30.22 -20.73 -6.25
CA VAL A 184 28.94 -20.08 -6.51
C VAL A 184 28.08 -20.94 -7.42
N PRO A 185 26.74 -20.90 -7.28
CA PRO A 185 25.85 -21.64 -8.16
C PRO A 185 26.06 -21.26 -9.64
N ALA A 186 25.96 -22.26 -10.51
CA ALA A 186 25.83 -22.03 -11.95
C ALA A 186 24.57 -21.20 -12.24
N GLU A 187 24.54 -20.51 -13.38
CA GLU A 187 23.40 -19.67 -13.80
C GLU A 187 22.05 -20.42 -13.72
N ALA A 188 22.01 -21.67 -14.20
CA ALA A 188 20.82 -22.52 -14.16
C ALA A 188 20.29 -22.82 -12.74
N GLN A 189 21.15 -22.72 -11.72
CA GLN A 189 20.81 -23.01 -10.32
C GLN A 189 20.68 -21.74 -9.46
N TRP A 190 21.10 -20.59 -10.00
CA TRP A 190 21.26 -19.34 -9.24
C TRP A 190 20.01 -18.96 -8.48
N GLU A 191 18.90 -18.66 -9.17
CA GLU A 191 17.68 -18.15 -8.53
C GLU A 191 17.10 -19.15 -7.52
N SER A 192 17.22 -20.45 -7.81
CA SER A 192 16.74 -21.50 -6.92
C SER A 192 17.50 -21.55 -5.59
N HIS A 193 18.83 -21.31 -5.63
CA HIS A 193 19.73 -21.34 -4.48
C HIS A 193 19.77 -20.02 -3.71
N THR A 194 19.81 -18.89 -4.40
CA THR A 194 20.06 -17.57 -3.79
C THR A 194 18.78 -16.77 -3.55
N LYS A 195 17.69 -17.10 -4.26
CA LYS A 195 16.47 -16.28 -4.36
C LYS A 195 16.70 -14.89 -4.94
N ILE A 196 17.86 -14.67 -5.57
CA ILE A 196 18.22 -13.44 -6.27
C ILE A 196 17.96 -13.66 -7.76
N PRO A 197 17.34 -12.71 -8.49
CA PRO A 197 17.14 -12.82 -9.92
C PRO A 197 18.45 -13.11 -10.67
N LEU A 198 18.39 -13.91 -11.75
CA LEU A 198 19.56 -14.24 -12.55
C LEU A 198 20.18 -12.98 -13.19
N ALA A 199 19.35 -12.00 -13.53
CA ALA A 199 19.80 -10.71 -14.06
C ALA A 199 20.75 -9.95 -13.11
N ASP A 200 20.61 -10.16 -11.80
CA ASP A 200 21.42 -9.49 -10.77
C ASP A 200 22.66 -10.31 -10.36
N ARG A 201 22.82 -11.53 -10.91
CA ARG A 201 23.89 -12.47 -10.53
C ARG A 201 25.26 -11.84 -10.65
N ASP A 202 25.59 -11.30 -11.82
CA ASP A 202 26.91 -10.75 -12.08
C ASP A 202 27.18 -9.54 -11.20
N GLU A 203 26.19 -8.71 -10.92
CA GLU A 203 26.34 -7.58 -10.01
C GLU A 203 26.71 -8.05 -8.60
N VAL A 204 26.00 -9.04 -8.06
CA VAL A 204 26.25 -9.63 -6.74
C VAL A 204 27.65 -10.24 -6.67
N LEU A 205 28.04 -11.02 -7.68
CA LEU A 205 29.36 -11.64 -7.73
C LEU A 205 30.50 -10.61 -7.83
N ASN A 206 30.31 -9.55 -8.62
CA ASN A 206 31.25 -8.44 -8.69
C ASN A 206 31.34 -7.67 -7.37
N PHE A 207 30.22 -7.51 -6.65
CA PHE A 207 30.21 -6.91 -5.32
C PHE A 207 31.01 -7.76 -4.32
N ILE A 208 30.75 -9.06 -4.29
CA ILE A 208 31.47 -10.01 -3.42
C ILE A 208 32.97 -10.00 -3.71
N GLY A 209 33.38 -10.13 -4.98
CA GLY A 209 34.79 -10.15 -5.38
C GLY A 209 35.53 -8.87 -4.99
N ARG A 210 34.93 -7.70 -5.26
CA ARG A 210 35.50 -6.40 -4.85
C ARG A 210 35.65 -6.29 -3.34
N ARG A 211 34.66 -6.75 -2.59
CA ARG A 211 34.67 -6.65 -1.13
C ARG A 211 35.67 -7.61 -0.50
N ALA A 212 35.76 -8.84 -1.00
CA ALA A 212 36.75 -9.82 -0.58
C ALA A 212 38.19 -9.31 -0.75
N ILE A 213 38.50 -8.70 -1.90
CA ILE A 213 39.81 -8.07 -2.13
C ILE A 213 40.04 -6.91 -1.17
N ALA A 214 39.09 -5.98 -1.06
CA ALA A 214 39.24 -4.81 -0.20
C ALA A 214 39.44 -5.18 1.29
N ASP A 215 38.83 -6.27 1.74
CA ASP A 215 38.86 -6.68 3.15
C ASP A 215 40.01 -7.61 3.52
N LYS A 216 40.33 -8.56 2.65
CA LYS A 216 41.18 -9.71 3.00
C LYS A 216 42.41 -9.85 2.11
N ALA A 217 42.39 -9.30 0.90
CA ALA A 217 43.49 -9.44 -0.05
C ALA A 217 43.76 -8.14 -0.85
N PRO A 218 44.09 -7.00 -0.21
CA PRO A 218 44.37 -5.77 -0.93
C PRO A 218 45.48 -5.95 -1.97
N GLY A 219 45.27 -5.45 -3.19
CA GLY A 219 46.22 -5.59 -4.30
C GLY A 219 46.04 -6.83 -5.17
N TYR A 220 45.17 -7.76 -4.78
CA TYR A 220 44.81 -8.92 -5.60
C TYR A 220 43.78 -8.55 -6.66
N ARG A 221 43.54 -9.49 -7.59
CA ARG A 221 42.48 -9.40 -8.61
C ARG A 221 41.51 -10.56 -8.45
N TYR A 222 40.33 -10.43 -9.06
CA TYR A 222 39.37 -11.52 -9.14
C TYR A 222 38.86 -11.68 -10.56
N ARG A 223 38.41 -12.89 -10.88
CA ARG A 223 37.62 -13.20 -12.08
C ARG A 223 36.40 -14.01 -11.66
N ILE A 224 35.30 -13.81 -12.38
CA ILE A 224 34.07 -14.57 -12.20
C ILE A 224 34.05 -15.65 -13.28
N GLU A 225 33.86 -16.90 -12.86
CA GLU A 225 33.69 -18.06 -13.72
C GLU A 225 32.25 -18.58 -13.61
N ALA A 226 31.95 -19.66 -14.36
CA ALA A 226 30.61 -20.24 -14.39
C ALA A 226 30.12 -20.68 -12.99
N THR A 227 31.02 -21.21 -12.16
CA THR A 227 30.69 -21.78 -10.83
C THR A 227 31.62 -21.28 -9.72
N SER A 228 32.46 -20.29 -9.99
CA SER A 228 33.38 -19.79 -8.96
C SER A 228 33.71 -18.30 -9.13
N VAL A 229 34.10 -17.67 -8.03
CA VAL A 229 34.84 -16.40 -8.05
C VAL A 229 36.27 -16.71 -7.60
N VAL A 230 37.24 -16.49 -8.48
CA VAL A 230 38.64 -16.82 -8.24
C VAL A 230 39.41 -15.55 -7.93
N ILE A 231 40.03 -15.49 -6.75
CA ILE A 231 40.91 -14.40 -6.31
C ILE A 231 42.36 -14.85 -6.51
N TYR A 232 43.16 -14.05 -7.20
CA TYR A 232 44.52 -14.41 -7.62
C TYR A 232 45.47 -13.21 -7.56
N ASN A 233 46.77 -13.51 -7.40
CA ASN A 233 47.82 -12.51 -7.51
C ASN A 233 48.22 -12.35 -9.00
N SER A 234 48.54 -11.13 -9.42
CA SER A 234 48.93 -10.84 -10.82
C SER A 234 50.27 -11.46 -11.17
#